data_AF-A0A7C7PLI1-F1
#
_entry.id   AF-A0A7C7PLI1-F1
#
_cell.length_a   1.000
_cell.length_b   1.000
_cell.length_c   1.000
_cell.angle_alpha   90.00
_cell.angle_beta   90.00
_cell.angle_gamma   90.00
#
_symmetry.space_group_name_H-M   'P 1'
#
loop_
_entity.id
_entity.type
_entity.pdbx_description
1 polymer ?
#
loop_
_entity_poly.entity_id
_entity_poly.type
_entity_poly.pdbx_seq_one_letter_code
_entity_poly.pdbx_strand_id
1 'polypeptide(L)'
;RNRRNTGLVLVTPNPDPNAPAMAAPEDLLPAEVPIQDMLSGQGAETVTGEADVGFGVAPQLVQANPQQQPRQPSMTADALFKSYRQNLAIWEGGVANRPLSVDPGGVTNKGISKGFLDELRKLPRYRNLPSDPRRLSDAQIDAIHRAENFDRPQIWKLAQVTGLLADAPQLVEQMFDAGVQHGIDNPGKWLQEALDETLGTDLRSVVKGKLDYDGIVGSGTRKVVEQAVKAGKITEVNNLIVDKRIAYMKTLPNYSGNPGWITRAESFRIKPSNP
;
A
#
# COMPACT_ATOMS: atom_id res chain seq x y z
N ARG A 1 15.74 11.14 4.89
CA ARG A 1 15.22 11.20 6.28
C ARG A 1 14.78 9.80 6.68
N ASN A 2 15.36 9.23 7.74
CA ASN A 2 15.19 7.84 8.14
C ASN A 2 13.88 7.67 8.94
N ARG A 3 12.74 7.43 8.27
CA ARG A 3 11.41 7.24 8.90
C ARG A 3 11.15 5.77 9.31
N ARG A 4 12.20 5.03 9.67
CA ARG A 4 12.17 3.59 9.97
C ARG A 4 11.44 3.21 11.27
N ASN A 5 10.82 4.16 11.96
CA ASN A 5 10.12 3.89 13.21
C ASN A 5 8.72 4.53 13.16
N THR A 6 7.76 3.85 12.53
CA THR A 6 6.35 4.24 12.60
C THR A 6 5.74 3.95 13.97
N GLY A 7 6.45 3.21 14.84
CA GLY A 7 6.01 2.92 16.20
C GLY A 7 4.65 2.24 16.26
N LEU A 8 4.23 1.57 15.19
CA LEU A 8 2.89 1.01 15.08
C LEU A 8 2.81 -0.29 15.86
N VAL A 9 2.13 -0.21 16.99
CA VAL A 9 1.74 -1.36 17.78
C VAL A 9 0.28 -1.65 17.45
N LEU A 10 -0.05 -2.91 17.16
CA LEU A 10 -1.38 -3.29 16.67
C LEU A 10 -2.46 -2.79 17.63
N VAL A 11 -3.53 -2.17 17.15
CA VAL A 11 -4.77 -2.15 17.95
C VAL A 11 -5.24 -3.59 18.00
N THR A 12 -5.20 -4.24 19.17
CA THR A 12 -5.88 -5.55 19.30
C THR A 12 -7.33 -5.35 18.89
N PRO A 13 -7.90 -6.21 18.03
CA PRO A 13 -9.31 -6.13 17.68
C PRO A 13 -10.14 -5.99 18.95
N ASN A 14 -11.12 -5.10 18.95
CA ASN A 14 -12.10 -5.05 20.02
C ASN A 14 -12.69 -6.47 20.16
N PRO A 15 -12.51 -7.17 21.30
CA PRO A 15 -12.94 -8.56 21.44
C PRO A 15 -14.47 -8.70 21.36
N ASP A 16 -15.21 -7.60 21.36
CA ASP A 16 -16.64 -7.55 21.18
C ASP A 16 -17.03 -6.60 20.02
N PRO A 17 -17.39 -7.13 18.82
CA PRO A 17 -17.86 -6.32 17.70
C PRO A 17 -19.21 -5.63 17.96
N ASN A 18 -19.89 -5.95 19.08
CA ASN A 18 -21.17 -5.36 19.49
C ASN A 18 -21.05 -4.41 20.68
N ALA A 19 -19.85 -4.16 21.22
CA ALA A 19 -19.69 -3.17 22.27
C ALA A 19 -20.11 -1.79 21.76
N PRO A 20 -20.98 -1.05 22.48
CA PRO A 20 -21.42 0.26 22.03
C PRO A 20 -20.22 1.17 21.85
N ALA A 21 -20.13 1.83 20.69
CA ALA A 21 -19.14 2.87 20.47
C ALA A 21 -19.26 3.87 21.62
N MET A 22 -18.17 4.10 22.37
CA MET A 22 -18.11 5.15 23.37
C MET A 22 -18.58 6.45 22.70
N ALA A 23 -19.69 7.00 23.19
CA ALA A 23 -20.30 8.19 22.61
C ALA A 23 -19.22 9.27 22.44
N ALA A 24 -19.03 9.72 21.21
CA ALA A 24 -18.22 10.90 20.96
C ALA A 24 -18.84 12.07 21.74
N PRO A 25 -18.03 12.95 22.37
CA PRO A 25 -18.58 14.16 22.96
C PRO A 25 -19.32 14.93 21.86
N GLU A 26 -20.63 15.07 22.03
CA GLU A 26 -21.51 15.96 21.26
C GLU A 26 -21.16 17.40 21.60
N ASP A 27 -20.07 17.91 21.02
CA ASP A 27 -19.89 19.32 20.74
C ASP A 27 -18.55 19.49 20.03
N LEU A 28 -18.53 20.43 19.07
CA LEU A 28 -17.45 20.75 18.12
C LEU A 28 -17.60 20.10 16.75
N LEU A 29 -18.60 20.58 15.99
CA LEU A 29 -18.51 20.63 14.53
C LEU A 29 -17.58 21.79 14.14
N PRO A 30 -16.38 21.57 13.57
CA PRO A 30 -15.68 22.63 12.86
C PRO A 30 -16.25 22.78 11.45
N ALA A 31 -16.29 24.04 11.00
CA ALA A 31 -16.70 24.45 9.67
C ALA A 31 -15.99 23.65 8.55
N GLU A 32 -16.74 23.34 7.51
CA GLU A 32 -16.26 22.72 6.28
C GLU A 32 -15.11 23.54 5.69
N VAL A 33 -13.92 22.95 5.63
CA VAL A 33 -12.79 23.50 4.87
C VAL A 33 -12.90 22.94 3.44
N PRO A 34 -13.01 23.76 2.40
CA PRO A 34 -13.02 23.27 1.03
C PRO A 34 -11.65 22.66 0.70
N ILE A 35 -11.61 21.36 0.44
CA ILE A 35 -10.45 20.70 -0.16
C ILE A 35 -10.67 20.70 -1.67
N GLN A 36 -10.27 21.80 -2.31
CA GLN A 36 -10.05 21.87 -3.74
C GLN A 36 -8.59 22.31 -3.96
N ASP A 37 -7.96 21.72 -4.96
CA ASP A 37 -6.54 21.84 -5.35
C ASP A 37 -5.50 21.04 -4.55
N MET A 38 -5.46 19.72 -4.77
CA MET A 38 -4.22 18.95 -4.57
C MET A 38 -3.88 17.95 -5.69
N LEU A 39 -4.64 17.84 -6.78
CA LEU A 39 -4.36 16.89 -7.86
C LEU A 39 -4.72 17.45 -9.24
N SER A 40 -3.85 18.30 -9.79
CA SER A 40 -3.84 18.61 -11.23
C SER A 40 -2.39 18.72 -11.72
N GLY A 41 -1.98 17.72 -12.51
CA GLY A 41 -0.63 17.59 -13.03
C GLY A 41 -0.61 16.59 -14.18
N GLN A 42 -1.37 16.85 -15.24
CA GLN A 42 -1.27 16.17 -16.52
C GLN A 42 -0.74 17.19 -17.54
N GLY A 43 0.52 17.02 -17.95
CA GLY A 43 1.08 17.70 -19.11
C GLY A 43 0.66 16.95 -20.37
N ALA A 44 -0.03 17.65 -21.26
CA ALA A 44 -0.44 17.17 -22.57
C ALA A 44 0.73 17.26 -23.57
N GLU A 45 1.02 16.17 -24.26
CA GLU A 45 1.87 16.15 -25.45
C GLU A 45 1.12 16.73 -26.64
N THR A 46 1.79 17.65 -27.34
CA THR A 46 1.33 18.28 -28.57
C THR A 46 1.79 17.41 -29.75
N VAL A 47 0.85 16.82 -30.49
CA VAL A 47 1.11 16.16 -31.78
C VAL A 47 0.64 17.09 -32.87
N THR A 48 1.58 17.63 -33.65
CA THR A 48 1.34 18.39 -34.87
C THR A 48 0.98 17.44 -36.01
N GLY A 49 -0.14 17.72 -36.69
CA GLY A 49 -0.61 16.96 -37.84
C GLY A 49 0.11 17.32 -39.14
N GLU A 50 0.29 16.32 -39.98
CA GLU A 50 0.50 16.46 -41.42
C GLU A 50 -0.73 15.87 -42.14
N ALA A 51 -1.20 16.59 -43.15
CA ALA A 51 -2.23 16.15 -44.08
C ALA A 51 -1.57 15.66 -45.37
N ASP A 52 -2.02 14.52 -45.91
CA ASP A 52 -1.97 14.30 -47.35
C ASP A 52 -3.07 13.35 -47.84
N VAL A 53 -3.42 13.53 -49.10
CA VAL A 53 -4.66 13.19 -49.81
C VAL A 53 -4.46 11.92 -50.64
N GLY A 54 -5.46 11.03 -50.71
CA GLY A 54 -5.40 9.90 -51.64
C GLY A 54 -6.66 9.06 -51.73
N PHE A 55 -7.44 9.29 -52.79
CA PHE A 55 -8.67 8.59 -53.14
C PHE A 55 -8.42 7.13 -53.57
N GLY A 56 -9.26 6.20 -53.08
CA GLY A 56 -9.34 4.83 -53.58
C GLY A 56 -10.56 4.11 -53.01
N VAL A 57 -11.67 4.10 -53.77
CA VAL A 57 -12.92 3.42 -53.39
C VAL A 57 -12.81 1.94 -53.78
N ALA A 58 -12.75 1.05 -52.78
CA ALA A 58 -12.87 -0.40 -52.95
C ALA A 58 -14.14 -0.92 -52.23
N PRO A 59 -14.72 -2.05 -52.67
CA PRO A 59 -16.01 -2.53 -52.16
C PRO A 59 -15.93 -3.01 -50.72
N GLN A 60 -16.84 -2.51 -49.88
CA GLN A 60 -16.99 -2.90 -48.47
C GLN A 60 -17.47 -4.35 -48.35
N LEU A 61 -16.58 -5.22 -47.87
CA LEU A 61 -16.97 -6.48 -47.23
C LEU A 61 -17.58 -6.13 -45.87
N VAL A 62 -18.85 -6.52 -45.67
CA VAL A 62 -19.58 -6.41 -44.41
C VAL A 62 -18.87 -7.27 -43.36
N GLN A 63 -17.93 -6.67 -42.62
CA GLN A 63 -17.32 -7.31 -41.47
C GLN A 63 -18.36 -7.41 -40.36
N ALA A 64 -18.67 -8.65 -39.99
CA ALA A 64 -19.51 -8.95 -38.85
C ALA A 64 -18.96 -8.26 -37.60
N ASN A 65 -19.79 -7.40 -37.03
CA ASN A 65 -19.54 -6.62 -35.82
C ASN A 65 -19.10 -7.60 -34.70
N PRO A 66 -17.85 -7.56 -34.21
CA PRO A 66 -17.47 -8.38 -33.07
C PRO A 66 -18.33 -7.91 -31.91
N GLN A 67 -19.22 -8.80 -31.45
CA GLN A 67 -20.10 -8.55 -30.32
C GLN A 67 -19.26 -7.98 -29.18
N GLN A 68 -19.53 -6.71 -28.86
CA GLN A 68 -18.92 -5.98 -27.77
C GLN A 68 -19.22 -6.73 -26.48
N GLN A 69 -18.32 -7.62 -26.08
CA GLN A 69 -18.35 -8.16 -24.73
C GLN A 69 -18.32 -6.97 -23.77
N PRO A 70 -19.20 -6.93 -22.76
CA PRO A 70 -19.23 -5.83 -21.81
C PRO A 70 -17.83 -5.70 -21.20
N ARG A 71 -17.15 -4.58 -21.49
CA ARG A 71 -15.85 -4.27 -20.92
C ARG A 71 -16.02 -4.28 -19.42
N GLN A 72 -15.40 -5.24 -18.74
CA GLN A 72 -15.35 -5.21 -17.29
C GLN A 72 -14.76 -3.85 -16.86
N PRO A 73 -15.34 -3.18 -15.86
CA PRO A 73 -14.83 -1.89 -15.43
C PRO A 73 -13.38 -2.05 -15.01
N SER A 74 -12.49 -1.31 -15.67
CA SER A 74 -11.08 -1.26 -15.31
C SER A 74 -10.96 -0.73 -13.88
N MET A 75 -10.38 -1.53 -13.00
CA MET A 75 -10.07 -1.10 -11.63
C MET A 75 -9.26 0.20 -11.67
N THR A 76 -9.58 1.16 -10.80
CA THR A 76 -8.84 2.42 -10.67
C THR A 76 -7.94 2.40 -9.44
N ALA A 77 -6.95 3.30 -9.39
CA ALA A 77 -6.09 3.47 -8.21
C ALA A 77 -6.90 3.76 -6.94
N ASP A 78 -7.94 4.59 -7.05
CA ASP A 78 -8.80 4.97 -5.92
C ASP A 78 -9.64 3.79 -5.43
N ALA A 79 -10.17 2.98 -6.35
CA ALA A 79 -10.92 1.78 -6.01
C ALA A 79 -10.03 0.76 -5.28
N LEU A 80 -8.81 0.54 -5.78
CA LEU A 80 -7.85 -0.35 -5.14
C LEU A 80 -7.44 0.15 -3.75
N PHE A 81 -7.10 1.43 -3.62
CA PHE A 81 -6.76 2.04 -2.34
C PHE A 81 -7.90 1.90 -1.33
N LYS A 82 -9.14 2.20 -1.74
CA LYS A 82 -10.31 2.09 -0.86
C LYS A 82 -10.53 0.65 -0.40
N SER A 83 -10.36 -0.32 -1.29
CA SER A 83 -10.43 -1.75 -0.92
C SER A 83 -9.38 -2.10 0.13
N TYR A 84 -8.12 -1.70 -0.05
CA TYR A 84 -7.06 -2.00 0.93
C TYR A 84 -7.26 -1.28 2.26
N ARG A 85 -7.81 -0.05 2.24
CA ARG A 85 -8.17 0.67 3.46
C ARG A 85 -9.28 -0.03 4.24
N GLN A 86 -10.27 -0.59 3.55
CA GLN A 86 -11.34 -1.37 4.18
C GLN A 86 -10.80 -2.64 4.84
N ASN A 87 -9.90 -3.37 4.17
CA ASN A 87 -9.27 -4.56 4.73
C ASN A 87 -8.39 -4.22 5.95
N LEU A 88 -7.68 -3.09 5.89
CA LEU A 88 -6.84 -2.59 6.98
C LEU A 88 -7.66 -2.21 8.22
N ALA A 89 -8.90 -1.74 8.06
CA ALA A 89 -9.74 -1.27 9.17
C ALA A 89 -10.12 -2.37 10.18
N ILE A 90 -10.08 -3.65 9.77
CA ILE A 90 -10.29 -4.79 10.66
C ILE A 90 -9.17 -4.86 11.72
N TRP A 91 -7.96 -4.45 11.34
CA TRP A 91 -6.76 -4.55 12.18
C TRP A 91 -6.38 -3.25 12.87
N GLU A 92 -6.60 -2.12 12.19
CA GLU A 92 -6.22 -0.79 12.66
C GLU A 92 -7.49 0.04 12.98
N GLY A 93 -8.49 -0.57 13.59
CA GLY A 93 -9.74 0.12 13.94
C GLY A 93 -9.56 1.05 15.14
N GLY A 94 -10.06 2.28 15.06
CA GLY A 94 -10.27 3.16 16.22
C GLY A 94 -9.01 3.80 16.83
N VAL A 95 -9.16 4.25 18.07
CA VAL A 95 -8.11 4.92 18.86
C VAL A 95 -7.52 3.93 19.86
N ALA A 96 -6.20 3.76 19.82
CA ALA A 96 -5.44 3.05 20.84
C ALA A 96 -4.62 4.03 21.68
N ASN A 97 -4.67 3.84 23.00
CA ASN A 97 -3.88 4.62 23.96
C ASN A 97 -3.31 3.67 25.02
N ARG A 98 -2.09 3.19 24.79
CA ARG A 98 -1.38 2.27 25.69
C ARG A 98 -0.22 2.97 26.38
N PRO A 99 0.28 2.43 27.51
CA PRO A 99 1.52 2.91 28.12
C PRO A 99 2.69 2.90 27.12
N LEU A 100 3.55 3.91 27.18
CA LEU A 100 4.70 4.06 26.26
C LEU A 100 5.69 2.88 26.31
N SER A 101 5.73 2.14 27.42
CA SER A 101 6.54 0.92 27.55
C SER A 101 6.08 -0.21 26.63
N VAL A 102 4.79 -0.21 26.25
CA VAL A 102 4.18 -1.18 25.33
C VAL A 102 4.05 -0.59 23.93
N ASP A 103 3.74 0.71 23.86
CA ASP A 103 3.52 1.45 22.62
C ASP A 103 4.38 2.73 22.58
N PRO A 104 5.65 2.62 22.14
CA PRO A 104 6.55 3.76 22.07
C PRO A 104 6.09 4.85 21.10
N GLY A 105 5.21 4.51 20.14
CA GLY A 105 4.61 5.45 19.20
C GLY A 105 3.57 6.38 19.85
N GLY A 106 3.10 6.02 21.05
CA GLY A 106 2.09 6.73 21.81
C GLY A 106 0.68 6.49 21.28
N VAL A 107 -0.19 7.47 21.48
CA VAL A 107 -1.57 7.43 21.00
C VAL A 107 -1.60 7.17 19.50
N THR A 108 -2.43 6.23 19.06
CA THR A 108 -2.60 5.86 17.66
C THR A 108 -4.06 5.97 17.28
N ASN A 109 -4.36 6.58 16.14
CA ASN A 109 -5.71 6.61 15.56
C ASN A 109 -5.65 6.02 14.15
N LYS A 110 -6.33 4.88 13.97
CA LYS A 110 -6.39 4.13 12.71
C LYS A 110 -5.05 3.93 12.00
N GLY A 111 -4.03 3.50 12.72
CA GLY A 111 -2.69 3.29 12.17
C GLY A 111 -1.83 4.55 12.04
N ILE A 112 -2.29 5.72 12.53
CA ILE A 112 -1.49 6.93 12.61
C ILE A 112 -1.07 7.18 14.07
N SER A 113 0.16 6.82 14.39
CA SER A 113 0.75 7.06 15.72
C SER A 113 1.13 8.53 15.92
N LYS A 114 1.21 8.98 17.16
CA LYS A 114 1.68 10.33 17.50
C LYS A 114 3.08 10.59 16.94
N GLY A 115 4.00 9.64 17.13
CA GLY A 115 5.37 9.76 16.61
C GLY A 115 5.40 9.94 15.10
N PHE A 116 4.59 9.17 14.36
CA PHE A 116 4.50 9.31 12.90
C PHE A 116 3.88 10.65 12.49
N LEU A 117 2.79 11.06 13.14
CA LEU A 117 2.13 12.33 12.88
C LEU A 117 3.06 13.52 13.13
N ASP A 118 3.84 13.50 14.21
CA ASP A 118 4.82 14.56 14.53
C ASP A 118 5.89 14.67 13.42
N GLU A 119 6.37 13.56 12.86
CA GLU A 119 7.30 13.55 11.72
C GLU A 119 6.66 14.06 10.42
N LEU A 120 5.39 13.72 10.18
CA LEU A 120 4.65 14.22 9.02
C LEU A 120 4.47 15.72 9.08
N ARG A 121 4.09 16.27 10.23
CA ARG A 121 3.88 17.72 10.45
C ARG A 121 5.13 18.57 10.20
N LYS A 122 6.33 17.97 10.20
CA LYS A 122 7.59 18.64 9.78
C LYS A 122 7.65 18.88 8.26
N LEU A 123 6.72 18.33 7.48
CA LEU A 123 6.59 18.57 6.05
C LEU A 123 5.59 19.71 5.80
N PRO A 124 5.89 20.62 4.84
CA PRO A 124 4.99 21.73 4.52
C PRO A 124 3.54 21.31 4.23
N ARG A 125 3.33 20.19 3.52
CA ARG A 125 1.98 19.70 3.16
C ARG A 125 1.13 19.19 4.33
N TYR A 126 1.73 18.88 5.47
CA TYR A 126 1.04 18.33 6.65
C TYR A 126 1.11 19.24 7.87
N ARG A 127 1.71 20.43 7.76
CA ARG A 127 1.94 21.34 8.88
C ARG A 127 0.65 21.74 9.62
N ASN A 128 -0.49 21.74 8.91
CA ASN A 128 -1.80 22.15 9.40
C ASN A 128 -2.67 21.01 9.93
N LEU A 129 -2.18 19.76 9.96
CA LEU A 129 -2.91 18.68 10.61
C LEU A 129 -3.12 19.00 12.11
N PRO A 130 -3.95 18.28 12.86
CA PRO A 130 -3.91 18.26 14.31
C PRO A 130 -2.60 17.64 14.83
N SER A 131 -2.20 17.95 16.07
CA SER A 131 -1.02 17.35 16.72
C SER A 131 -1.35 16.12 17.56
N ASP A 132 -2.62 15.96 17.96
CA ASP A 132 -3.15 14.77 18.61
C ASP A 132 -3.81 13.87 17.54
N PRO A 133 -3.34 12.62 17.35
CA PRO A 133 -3.97 11.66 16.44
C PRO A 133 -5.48 11.49 16.65
N ARG A 134 -6.00 11.64 17.88
CA ARG A 134 -7.45 11.53 18.17
C ARG A 134 -8.29 12.57 17.43
N ARG A 135 -7.69 13.69 17.03
CA ARG A 135 -8.38 14.79 16.35
C ARG A 135 -8.31 14.70 14.82
N LEU A 136 -7.64 13.69 14.28
CA LEU A 136 -7.62 13.45 12.83
C LEU A 136 -9.00 12.97 12.38
N SER A 137 -9.53 13.56 11.31
CA SER A 137 -10.71 13.04 10.63
C SER A 137 -10.36 11.85 9.75
N ASP A 138 -11.37 11.04 9.42
CA ASP A 138 -11.20 9.90 8.51
C ASP A 138 -10.63 10.32 7.15
N ALA A 139 -11.10 11.45 6.61
CA ALA A 139 -10.57 12.01 5.36
C ALA A 139 -9.08 12.38 5.47
N GLN A 140 -8.64 12.92 6.62
CA GLN A 140 -7.22 13.22 6.84
C GLN A 140 -6.38 11.95 6.96
N ILE A 141 -6.88 10.93 7.67
CA ILE A 141 -6.23 9.63 7.82
C ILE A 141 -6.07 8.95 6.45
N ASP A 142 -7.14 8.94 5.65
CA ASP A 142 -7.11 8.35 4.32
C ASP A 142 -6.19 9.13 3.38
N ALA A 143 -6.17 10.46 3.44
CA ALA A 143 -5.22 11.27 2.67
C ALA A 143 -3.76 10.97 3.05
N ILE A 144 -3.46 10.74 4.34
CA ILE A 144 -2.13 10.34 4.80
C ILE A 144 -1.77 8.96 4.25
N HIS A 145 -2.63 7.95 4.43
CA HIS A 145 -2.36 6.60 3.93
C HIS A 145 -2.22 6.55 2.41
N ARG A 146 -3.06 7.29 1.70
CA ARG A 146 -2.98 7.39 0.24
C ARG A 146 -1.62 7.93 -0.17
N ALA A 147 -1.21 9.07 0.38
CA ALA A 147 0.02 9.72 -0.01
C ALA A 147 1.28 8.95 0.43
N GLU A 148 1.33 8.47 1.69
CA GLU A 148 2.55 7.94 2.29
C GLU A 148 2.70 6.42 2.15
N ASN A 149 1.59 5.66 2.17
CA ASN A 149 1.62 4.19 2.14
C ASN A 149 1.18 3.59 0.81
N PHE A 150 0.51 4.35 -0.06
CA PHE A 150 0.03 3.85 -1.37
C PHE A 150 0.77 4.48 -2.56
N ASP A 151 0.69 5.81 -2.71
CA ASP A 151 1.27 6.51 -3.87
C ASP A 151 2.80 6.54 -3.81
N ARG A 152 3.36 6.92 -2.66
CA ARG A 152 4.81 7.04 -2.48
C ARG A 152 5.58 5.73 -2.73
N PRO A 153 5.18 4.56 -2.19
CA PRO A 153 5.79 3.27 -2.54
C PRO A 153 5.31 2.71 -3.89
N GLN A 154 4.50 3.46 -4.64
CA GLN A 154 4.03 3.10 -5.98
C GLN A 154 3.18 1.81 -6.03
N ILE A 155 2.34 1.58 -5.02
CA ILE A 155 1.47 0.38 -4.93
C ILE A 155 0.61 0.22 -6.19
N TRP A 156 0.02 1.31 -6.68
CA TRP A 156 -0.74 1.27 -7.93
C TRP A 156 0.09 0.79 -9.12
N LYS A 157 1.32 1.30 -9.28
CA LYS A 157 2.18 0.86 -10.40
C LYS A 157 2.62 -0.60 -10.26
N LEU A 158 2.80 -1.09 -9.03
CA LEU A 158 3.04 -2.51 -8.79
C LEU A 158 1.82 -3.34 -9.21
N ALA A 159 0.62 -2.92 -8.83
CA ALA A 159 -0.64 -3.56 -9.21
C ALA A 159 -0.86 -3.64 -10.74
N GLN A 160 -0.24 -2.74 -11.51
CA GLN A 160 -0.29 -2.72 -12.97
C GLN A 160 0.70 -3.67 -13.65
N VAL A 161 1.52 -4.43 -12.90
CA VAL A 161 2.36 -5.47 -13.51
C VAL A 161 1.46 -6.56 -14.08
N THR A 162 1.57 -6.80 -15.39
CA THR A 162 0.75 -7.78 -16.13
C THR A 162 0.77 -9.15 -15.45
N GLY A 163 -0.42 -9.71 -15.20
CA GLY A 163 -0.61 -11.02 -14.57
C GLY A 163 -0.50 -11.05 -13.04
N LEU A 164 0.08 -10.02 -12.41
CA LEU A 164 0.32 -10.02 -10.96
C LEU A 164 -0.96 -10.17 -10.14
N LEU A 165 -1.99 -9.36 -10.41
CA LEU A 165 -3.25 -9.42 -9.65
C LEU A 165 -4.06 -10.69 -9.94
N ALA A 166 -3.82 -11.38 -11.07
CA ALA A 166 -4.46 -12.64 -11.37
C ALA A 166 -3.80 -13.79 -10.58
N ASP A 167 -2.47 -13.81 -10.56
CA ASP A 167 -1.70 -14.93 -10.01
C ASP A 167 -1.42 -14.79 -8.51
N ALA A 168 -1.26 -13.55 -8.01
CA ALA A 168 -0.95 -13.25 -6.62
C ALA A 168 -1.56 -11.92 -6.13
N PRO A 169 -2.90 -11.79 -6.07
CA PRO A 169 -3.56 -10.55 -5.62
C PRO A 169 -3.15 -10.10 -4.21
N GLN A 170 -2.80 -11.05 -3.33
CA GLN A 170 -2.37 -10.80 -1.94
C GLN A 170 -1.04 -10.05 -1.87
N LEU A 171 -0.15 -10.18 -2.87
CA LEU A 171 1.18 -9.57 -2.82
C LEU A 171 1.08 -8.05 -2.73
N VAL A 172 0.25 -7.44 -3.58
CA VAL A 172 0.11 -5.99 -3.65
C VAL A 172 -0.51 -5.44 -2.37
N GLU A 173 -1.51 -6.12 -1.81
CA GLU A 173 -2.13 -5.74 -0.54
C GLU A 173 -1.15 -5.89 0.63
N GLN A 174 -0.40 -6.99 0.67
CA GLN A 174 0.64 -7.22 1.69
C GLN A 174 1.68 -6.10 1.70
N MET A 175 2.08 -5.58 0.53
CA MET A 175 3.03 -4.47 0.43
C MET A 175 2.47 -3.19 1.06
N PHE A 176 1.18 -2.90 0.84
CA PHE A 176 0.49 -1.77 1.47
C PHE A 176 0.36 -1.98 2.98
N ASP A 177 -0.16 -3.13 3.39
CA ASP A 177 -0.42 -3.51 4.78
C ASP A 177 0.85 -3.49 5.65
N ALA A 178 1.91 -4.16 5.18
CA ALA A 178 3.22 -4.16 5.83
C ALA A 178 3.87 -2.76 5.79
N GLY A 179 3.62 -1.99 4.73
CA GLY A 179 4.11 -0.61 4.62
C GLY A 179 3.49 0.32 5.65
N VAL A 180 2.22 0.10 6.02
CA VAL A 180 1.59 0.74 7.18
C VAL A 180 2.26 0.25 8.46
N GLN A 181 2.28 -1.06 8.71
CA GLN A 181 2.72 -1.60 10.00
C GLN A 181 4.20 -1.39 10.31
N HIS A 182 5.08 -1.54 9.32
CA HIS A 182 6.53 -1.62 9.50
C HIS A 182 7.29 -0.52 8.75
N GLY A 183 6.58 0.44 8.16
CA GLY A 183 7.16 1.47 7.29
C GLY A 183 7.46 0.94 5.88
N ILE A 184 7.32 1.82 4.89
CA ILE A 184 7.32 1.46 3.47
C ILE A 184 8.63 0.87 2.92
N ASP A 185 9.77 1.10 3.59
CA ASP A 185 11.08 0.60 3.14
C ASP A 185 11.18 -0.92 3.31
N ASN A 186 10.67 -1.46 4.42
CA ASN A 186 10.80 -2.87 4.79
C ASN A 186 10.12 -3.84 3.79
N PRO A 187 8.84 -3.68 3.43
CA PRO A 187 8.21 -4.57 2.45
C PRO A 187 8.88 -4.47 1.07
N GLY A 188 9.37 -3.29 0.68
CA GLY A 188 10.18 -3.12 -0.53
C GLY A 188 11.44 -3.98 -0.52
N LYS A 189 12.17 -3.99 0.60
CA LYS A 189 13.38 -4.81 0.77
C LYS A 189 13.04 -6.29 0.73
N TRP A 190 11.98 -6.72 1.44
CA TRP A 190 11.55 -8.13 1.43
C TRP A 190 11.14 -8.59 0.04
N LEU A 191 10.47 -7.75 -0.74
CA LEU A 191 10.13 -8.05 -2.12
C LEU A 191 11.39 -8.21 -2.99
N GLN A 192 12.34 -7.26 -2.91
CA GLN A 192 13.59 -7.35 -3.68
C GLN A 192 14.39 -8.61 -3.33
N GLU A 193 14.52 -8.91 -2.03
CA GLU A 193 15.24 -10.08 -1.54
C GLU A 193 14.54 -11.39 -1.95
N ALA A 194 13.21 -11.46 -1.85
CA ALA A 194 12.43 -12.63 -2.28
C ALA A 194 12.54 -12.86 -3.80
N LEU A 195 12.56 -11.79 -4.61
CA LEU A 195 12.77 -11.91 -6.05
C LEU A 195 14.16 -12.47 -6.38
N ASP A 196 15.21 -11.97 -5.72
CA ASP A 196 16.58 -12.45 -5.91
C ASP A 196 16.74 -13.91 -5.50
N GLU A 197 16.16 -14.33 -4.37
CA GLU A 197 16.20 -15.72 -3.91
C GLU A 197 15.46 -16.67 -4.88
N THR A 198 14.31 -16.27 -5.40
CA THR A 198 13.47 -17.13 -6.25
C THR A 198 13.93 -17.16 -7.72
N LEU A 199 14.54 -16.07 -8.23
CA LEU A 199 14.93 -15.94 -9.64
C LEU A 199 16.45 -15.94 -9.89
N GLY A 200 17.27 -15.77 -8.86
CA GLY A 200 18.72 -15.61 -9.00
C GLY A 200 19.14 -14.26 -9.60
N THR A 201 18.33 -13.22 -9.43
CA THR A 201 18.68 -11.84 -9.79
C THR A 201 19.56 -11.18 -8.73
N ASP A 202 20.02 -9.95 -8.98
CA ASP A 202 20.63 -9.09 -7.96
C ASP A 202 20.04 -7.68 -8.06
N LEU A 203 19.05 -7.40 -7.20
CA LEU A 203 18.35 -6.11 -7.09
C LEU A 203 18.99 -5.17 -6.08
N ARG A 204 20.12 -5.54 -5.47
CA ARG A 204 20.80 -4.69 -4.50
C ARG A 204 21.42 -3.47 -5.19
N SER A 205 21.48 -2.37 -4.45
CA SER A 205 22.10 -1.11 -4.85
C SER A 205 23.02 -0.60 -3.75
N VAL A 206 23.83 0.43 -4.05
CA VAL A 206 24.73 1.01 -3.05
C VAL A 206 23.94 1.92 -2.12
N VAL A 207 23.62 1.42 -0.93
CA VAL A 207 22.93 2.16 0.13
C VAL A 207 23.93 2.48 1.24
N LYS A 208 24.22 3.77 1.45
CA LYS A 208 25.20 4.23 2.46
C LYS A 208 26.58 3.55 2.30
N GLY A 209 27.03 3.37 1.06
CA GLY A 209 28.34 2.79 0.75
C GLY A 209 28.41 1.26 0.86
N LYS A 210 27.29 0.57 1.05
CA LYS A 210 27.22 -0.90 1.10
C LYS A 210 26.20 -1.41 0.08
N LEU A 211 26.47 -2.57 -0.51
CA LEU A 211 25.50 -3.25 -1.35
C LEU A 211 24.37 -3.79 -0.46
N ASP A 212 23.16 -3.26 -0.63
CA ASP A 212 21.96 -3.58 0.17
C ASP A 212 20.71 -3.35 -0.69
N TYR A 213 19.57 -3.88 -0.25
CA TYR A 213 18.26 -3.59 -0.84
C TYR A 213 17.82 -2.18 -0.44
N ASP A 214 17.43 -1.34 -1.40
CA ASP A 214 17.02 0.04 -1.13
C ASP A 214 15.56 0.16 -0.68
N GLY A 215 14.75 -0.88 -0.90
CA GLY A 215 13.31 -0.89 -0.61
C GLY A 215 12.46 -0.11 -1.61
N ILE A 216 13.03 0.34 -2.72
CA ILE A 216 12.33 1.12 -3.74
C ILE A 216 11.73 0.15 -4.77
N VAL A 217 10.40 0.09 -4.83
CA VAL A 217 9.68 -0.66 -5.88
C VAL A 217 9.61 0.16 -7.17
N GLY A 218 10.77 0.38 -7.79
CA GLY A 218 10.93 1.14 -9.03
C GLY A 218 10.63 0.31 -10.29
N SER A 219 10.97 0.86 -11.46
CA SER A 219 10.82 0.15 -12.74
C SER A 219 11.66 -1.13 -12.81
N GLY A 220 12.88 -1.13 -12.26
CA GLY A 220 13.75 -2.31 -12.18
C GLY A 220 13.10 -3.45 -11.39
N THR A 221 12.70 -3.19 -10.14
CA THR A 221 11.99 -4.16 -9.29
C THR A 221 10.72 -4.69 -9.98
N ARG A 222 9.88 -3.81 -10.55
CA ARG A 222 8.65 -4.24 -11.24
C ARG A 222 8.89 -5.10 -12.48
N LYS A 223 9.99 -4.88 -13.22
CA LYS A 223 10.38 -5.74 -14.33
C LYS A 223 10.72 -7.16 -13.85
N VAL A 224 11.38 -7.29 -12.70
CA VAL A 224 11.69 -8.60 -12.11
C VAL A 224 10.43 -9.26 -11.53
N VAL A 225 9.48 -8.49 -10.98
CA VAL A 225 8.15 -9.00 -10.64
C VAL A 225 7.44 -9.58 -11.87
N GLU A 226 7.46 -8.88 -13.01
CA GLU A 226 6.87 -9.38 -14.25
C GLU A 226 7.54 -10.69 -14.73
N GLN A 227 8.86 -10.82 -14.54
CA GLN A 227 9.58 -12.07 -14.81
C GLN A 227 9.13 -13.20 -13.88
N ALA A 228 8.94 -12.92 -12.58
CA ALA A 228 8.44 -13.90 -11.62
C ALA A 228 7.02 -14.38 -11.98
N VAL A 229 6.15 -13.48 -12.42
CA VAL A 229 4.81 -13.80 -12.94
C VAL A 229 4.92 -14.73 -14.16
N LYS A 230 5.70 -14.33 -15.18
CA LYS A 230 5.89 -15.15 -16.41
C LYS A 230 6.50 -16.53 -16.14
N ALA A 231 7.32 -16.65 -15.10
CA ALA A 231 7.93 -17.91 -14.68
C ALA A 231 7.02 -18.77 -13.78
N GLY A 232 5.81 -18.33 -13.45
CA GLY A 232 4.91 -19.03 -12.52
C GLY A 232 5.41 -19.05 -11.07
N LYS A 233 6.31 -18.13 -10.71
CA LYS A 233 7.01 -18.09 -9.42
C LYS A 233 6.49 -17.03 -8.45
N ILE A 234 5.53 -16.21 -8.88
CA ILE A 234 5.07 -15.06 -8.07
C ILE A 234 4.41 -15.46 -6.75
N THR A 235 3.76 -16.63 -6.69
CA THR A 235 3.22 -17.21 -5.46
C THR A 235 4.32 -17.55 -4.45
N GLU A 236 5.44 -18.10 -4.92
CA GLU A 236 6.61 -18.39 -4.09
C GLU A 236 7.20 -17.08 -3.53
N VAL A 237 7.38 -16.07 -4.38
CA VAL A 237 7.84 -14.73 -3.98
C VAL A 237 6.93 -14.12 -2.91
N ASN A 238 5.60 -14.15 -3.10
CA ASN A 238 4.64 -13.65 -2.10
C ASN A 238 4.83 -14.33 -0.74
N ASN A 239 4.94 -15.66 -0.75
CA ASN A 239 5.05 -16.45 0.47
C ASN A 239 6.39 -16.24 1.17
N LEU A 240 7.49 -16.01 0.43
CA LEU A 240 8.76 -15.61 1.02
C LEU A 240 8.69 -14.22 1.68
N ILE A 241 7.91 -13.28 1.14
CA ILE A 241 7.68 -11.99 1.80
C ILE A 241 6.94 -12.18 3.14
N VAL A 242 5.95 -13.10 3.20
CA VAL A 242 5.28 -13.47 4.46
C VAL A 242 6.30 -13.96 5.48
N ASP A 243 7.19 -14.88 5.06
CA ASP A 243 8.20 -15.46 5.94
C ASP A 243 9.20 -14.41 6.45
N LYS A 244 9.68 -13.53 5.56
CA LYS A 244 10.58 -12.43 5.92
C LYS A 244 9.90 -11.42 6.86
N ARG A 245 8.63 -11.10 6.63
CA ARG A 245 7.82 -10.26 7.54
C ARG A 245 7.71 -10.90 8.92
N ILE A 246 7.40 -12.19 9.00
CA ILE A 246 7.31 -12.94 10.27
C ILE A 246 8.66 -12.95 11.00
N ALA A 247 9.75 -13.23 10.28
CA ALA A 247 11.10 -13.20 10.83
C ALA A 247 11.42 -11.82 11.42
N TYR A 248 11.14 -10.74 10.69
CA TYR A 248 11.32 -9.37 11.17
C TYR A 248 10.51 -9.09 12.44
N MET A 249 9.22 -9.44 12.45
CA MET A 249 8.35 -9.20 13.61
C MET A 249 8.86 -9.89 14.88
N LYS A 250 9.39 -11.11 14.76
CA LYS A 250 9.99 -11.86 15.88
C LYS A 250 11.24 -11.19 16.47
N THR A 251 11.91 -10.30 15.73
CA THR A 251 13.05 -9.53 16.24
C THR A 251 12.65 -8.29 17.03
N LEU A 252 11.39 -7.86 16.96
CA LEU A 252 10.95 -6.64 17.60
C LEU A 252 10.77 -6.82 19.12
N PRO A 253 11.21 -5.86 19.95
CA PRO A 253 11.12 -5.98 21.42
C PRO A 253 9.70 -6.19 21.96
N ASN A 254 8.69 -5.71 21.24
CA ASN A 254 7.27 -5.78 21.62
C ASN A 254 6.53 -6.96 20.96
N TYR A 255 7.23 -7.89 20.30
CA TYR A 255 6.61 -9.04 19.62
C TYR A 255 5.64 -9.82 20.52
N SER A 256 6.05 -10.14 21.76
CA SER A 256 5.22 -10.90 22.71
C SER A 256 3.91 -10.19 23.09
N GLY A 257 3.86 -8.86 22.99
CA GLY A 257 2.66 -8.06 23.25
C GLY A 257 1.69 -7.95 22.08
N ASN A 258 1.99 -8.58 20.93
CA ASN A 258 1.22 -8.44 19.69
C ASN A 258 0.84 -9.80 19.07
N PRO A 259 -0.03 -10.60 19.72
CA PRO A 259 -0.34 -11.96 19.27
C PRO A 259 -0.99 -12.03 17.88
N GLY A 260 -1.68 -10.97 17.42
CA GLY A 260 -2.32 -10.93 16.10
C GLY A 260 -1.37 -10.72 14.91
N TRP A 261 -0.10 -10.38 15.15
CA TRP A 261 0.87 -10.08 14.09
C TRP A 261 1.12 -11.25 13.15
N ILE A 262 1.36 -12.43 13.70
CA ILE A 262 1.63 -13.62 12.90
C ILE A 262 0.39 -14.01 12.09
N THR A 263 -0.78 -14.04 12.72
CA THR A 263 -2.05 -14.35 12.03
C THR A 263 -2.33 -13.41 10.86
N ARG A 264 -2.09 -12.10 11.03
CA ARG A 264 -2.25 -11.10 9.96
C ARG A 264 -1.22 -11.25 8.84
N ALA A 265 0.03 -11.58 9.14
CA ALA A 265 1.01 -11.87 8.08
C ALA A 265 0.62 -13.15 7.32
N GLU A 266 0.24 -14.20 8.04
CA GLU A 266 -0.16 -15.48 7.44
C GLU A 266 -1.43 -15.40 6.58
N SER A 267 -2.31 -14.42 6.82
CA SER A 267 -3.50 -14.24 5.95
C SER A 267 -3.15 -13.82 4.52
N PHE A 268 -1.93 -13.34 4.27
CA PHE A 268 -1.44 -13.03 2.92
C PHE A 268 -0.80 -14.22 2.22
N ARG A 269 -0.61 -15.36 2.90
CA ARG A 269 -0.01 -16.55 2.29
C ARG A 269 -0.96 -17.14 1.25
N ILE A 270 -0.46 -17.34 0.04
CA ILE A 270 -1.19 -18.01 -1.04
C ILE A 270 -0.94 -19.51 -0.89
N LYS A 271 -2.00 -20.26 -0.63
CA LYS A 271 -1.92 -21.73 -0.56
C LYS A 271 -1.83 -22.27 -1.99
N PRO A 272 -1.01 -23.30 -2.27
CA PRO A 272 -1.08 -24.01 -3.53
C PRO A 272 -2.51 -24.48 -3.75
N SER A 273 -3.07 -24.21 -4.92
CA SER A 273 -4.28 -24.91 -5.35
C SER A 273 -3.95 -26.40 -5.39
N ASN A 274 -4.67 -27.20 -4.60
CA ASN A 274 -4.55 -28.66 -4.69
C ASN A 274 -4.81 -29.05 -6.15
N PRO A 275 -3.91 -29.83 -6.77
CA PRO A 275 -4.07 -30.27 -8.16
C PRO A 275 -5.31 -31.14 -8.36
#